data_AF-A0A8T3WIG1-F1
#
_entry.id   AF-A0A8T3WIG1-F1
#
_cell.length_a   1.000
_cell.length_b   1.000
_cell.length_c   1.000
_cell.angle_alpha   90.00
_cell.angle_beta   90.00
_cell.angle_gamma   90.00
#
_symmetry.space_group_name_H-M   'P 1'
#
loop_
_entity.id
_entity.type
_entity.pdbx_description
1 polymer ?
#
loop_
_entity_poly.entity_id
_entity_poly.type
_entity_poly.pdbx_seq_one_letter_code
_entity_poly.pdbx_strand_id
1 'polypeptide(L)'
;MVVNDKMTVMQVRPNYSIVYQFKPILKLERRHVKSQKNFVDFIKEISTNWKDGDYFLKSTKGTFAYFNLNGSRVKLFKKSKMGKDYICWEYFGPIGSIAKKVSNVRRK
;
A
#
# COMPACT_ATOMS: atom_id res chain seq x y z
N MET A 1 -6.96 -9.02 -13.13
CA MET A 1 -7.37 -8.64 -11.76
C MET A 1 -7.60 -7.15 -11.64
N VAL A 2 -8.82 -6.72 -11.34
CA VAL A 2 -9.14 -5.32 -11.01
C VAL A 2 -8.95 -5.21 -9.50
N VAL A 3 -8.06 -4.33 -9.03
CA VAL A 3 -7.92 -4.07 -7.59
C VAL A 3 -9.13 -3.24 -7.19
N ASN A 4 -10.28 -3.88 -6.98
CA ASN A 4 -11.43 -3.29 -6.27
C ASN A 4 -11.33 -3.63 -4.77
N ASP A 5 -10.11 -3.70 -4.25
CA ASP A 5 -9.85 -4.04 -2.86
C ASP A 5 -10.02 -2.77 -2.02
N LYS A 6 -10.93 -2.83 -1.04
CA LYS A 6 -11.09 -1.81 0.00
C LYS A 6 -9.81 -1.79 0.83
N MET A 7 -9.17 -0.63 0.92
CA MET A 7 -7.98 -0.44 1.75
C MET A 7 -8.33 0.28 3.04
N THR A 8 -7.90 -0.27 4.15
CA THR A 8 -7.94 0.42 5.43
C THR A 8 -6.68 1.25 5.59
N VAL A 9 -6.83 2.55 5.85
CA VAL A 9 -5.70 3.43 6.15
C VAL A 9 -5.38 3.35 7.64
N MET A 10 -4.12 3.12 7.96
CA MET A 10 -3.65 2.93 9.32
C MET A 10 -2.41 3.78 9.60
N GLN A 11 -2.41 4.55 10.69
CA GLN A 11 -1.25 5.32 11.15
C GLN A 11 -0.49 4.56 12.24
N VAL A 12 0.83 4.46 12.11
CA VAL A 12 1.73 3.89 13.12
C VAL A 12 2.09 4.97 14.13
N ARG A 13 1.83 4.73 15.42
CA ARG A 13 2.33 5.61 16.48
C ARG A 13 3.76 5.22 16.87
N PRO A 14 4.65 6.19 17.13
CA PRO A 14 6.00 5.91 17.61
C PRO A 14 6.03 5.27 19.02
N ASN A 15 5.05 5.59 19.88
CA ASN A 15 5.09 5.24 21.30
C ASN A 15 4.10 4.17 21.75
N TYR A 16 3.23 3.66 20.87
CA TYR A 16 2.24 2.64 21.24
C TYR A 16 1.97 1.69 20.07
N SER A 17 1.84 0.40 20.36
CA SER A 17 1.46 -0.70 19.46
C SER A 17 0.05 -0.57 18.85
N ILE A 18 -0.66 0.53 19.13
CA ILE A 18 -2.06 0.74 18.78
C ILE A 18 -2.13 1.57 17.50
N VAL A 19 -2.67 0.94 16.47
CA VAL A 19 -2.80 1.49 15.13
C VAL A 19 -4.14 2.23 15.02
N TYR A 20 -4.13 3.53 14.73
CA TYR A 20 -5.36 4.29 14.54
C TYR A 20 -5.91 4.10 13.13
N GLN A 21 -7.21 3.83 13.02
CA GLN A 21 -7.91 3.64 11.74
C GLN A 21 -8.33 5.01 11.21
N PHE A 22 -7.42 5.68 10.50
CA PHE A 22 -7.57 7.09 10.12
C PHE A 22 -8.70 7.31 9.09
N LYS A 23 -8.92 6.34 8.18
CA LYS A 23 -10.05 6.34 7.23
C LYS A 23 -10.52 4.90 7.00
N PRO A 24 -11.82 4.60 7.17
CA PRO A 24 -12.28 3.22 7.19
C PRO A 24 -12.14 2.52 5.84
N ILE A 25 -12.28 3.23 4.71
CA ILE A 25 -12.23 2.61 3.38
C ILE A 25 -11.67 3.60 2.34
N LEU A 26 -10.51 3.29 1.79
CA LEU A 26 -9.95 3.92 0.60
C LEU A 26 -10.15 2.96 -0.58
N LYS A 27 -10.78 3.43 -1.66
CA LYS A 27 -10.89 2.66 -2.90
C LYS A 27 -9.65 2.91 -3.75
N LEU A 28 -8.89 1.84 -4.00
CA LEU A 28 -7.80 1.88 -4.96
C LEU A 28 -8.33 1.53 -6.34
N GLU A 29 -7.81 2.17 -7.38
CA GLU A 29 -8.13 1.85 -8.76
C GLU A 29 -6.84 1.50 -9.50
N ARG A 30 -6.97 0.79 -10.64
CA ARG A 30 -5.82 0.42 -11.47
C ARG A 30 -4.95 1.62 -11.88
N ARG A 31 -5.57 2.78 -12.17
CA ARG A 31 -4.84 4.01 -12.54
C ARG A 31 -3.89 4.49 -11.45
N HIS A 32 -4.25 4.28 -10.18
CA HIS A 32 -3.44 4.68 -9.02
C HIS A 32 -2.21 3.80 -8.84
N VAL A 33 -2.22 2.54 -9.30
CA VAL A 33 -1.09 1.59 -9.13
C VAL A 33 -0.37 1.23 -10.42
N LYS A 34 -0.67 1.94 -11.51
CA LYS A 34 -0.01 1.72 -12.81
C LYS A 34 1.50 1.93 -12.74
N SER A 35 1.96 2.85 -11.90
CA SER A 35 3.36 3.14 -11.68
C SER A 35 3.57 3.60 -10.25
N GLN A 36 4.82 3.52 -9.77
CA GLN A 36 5.19 4.05 -8.46
C GLN A 36 4.86 5.56 -8.38
N LYS A 37 5.09 6.32 -9.45
CA LYS A 37 4.78 7.75 -9.52
C LYS A 37 3.29 8.02 -9.31
N ASN A 38 2.43 7.35 -10.08
CA ASN A 38 0.98 7.51 -9.97
C ASN A 38 0.49 7.19 -8.55
N PHE A 39 1.09 6.18 -7.91
CA PHE A 39 0.71 5.79 -6.57
C PHE A 39 1.15 6.81 -5.53
N VAL A 40 2.36 7.35 -5.66
CA VAL A 40 2.85 8.45 -4.81
C VAL A 40 1.96 9.68 -4.96
N ASP A 41 1.60 10.06 -6.19
CA ASP A 41 0.77 11.22 -6.45
C ASP A 41 -0.64 11.04 -5.86
N PHE A 42 -1.22 9.83 -6.01
CA PHE A 42 -2.48 9.48 -5.35
C PHE A 42 -2.38 9.56 -3.82
N ILE A 43 -1.29 9.07 -3.22
CA ILE A 43 -1.08 9.19 -1.77
C ILE A 43 -1.04 10.66 -1.35
N LYS A 44 -0.30 11.52 -2.06
CA LYS A 44 -0.22 12.96 -1.76
C LYS A 44 -1.60 13.63 -1.79
N GLU A 45 -2.40 13.28 -2.79
CA GLU A 45 -3.77 13.80 -2.95
C GLU A 45 -4.65 13.41 -1.75
N ILE A 46 -4.66 12.13 -1.37
CA ILE A 46 -5.52 11.68 -0.27
C ILE A 46 -4.99 12.11 1.10
N SER A 47 -3.69 12.38 1.22
CA SER A 47 -2.97 12.66 2.45
C SER A 47 -2.75 14.13 2.76
N THR A 48 -3.36 15.05 2.01
CA THR A 48 -3.14 16.51 2.15
C THR A 48 -3.35 17.02 3.59
N ASN A 49 -4.30 16.43 4.33
CA ASN A 49 -4.63 16.82 5.71
C ASN A 49 -4.19 15.77 6.74
N TRP A 50 -3.32 14.84 6.38
CA TRP A 50 -2.85 13.81 7.31
C TRP A 50 -1.66 14.36 8.09
N LYS A 51 -1.52 13.92 9.34
CA LYS A 51 -0.34 14.29 10.12
C LYS A 51 0.89 13.58 9.57
N ASP A 52 2.06 14.18 9.76
CA ASP A 52 3.31 13.51 9.44
C ASP A 52 3.47 12.22 10.27
N GLY A 53 4.20 11.27 9.69
CA GLY A 53 4.50 9.99 10.31
C GLY A 53 4.35 8.82 9.36
N ASP A 54 4.36 7.63 9.96
CA ASP A 54 4.32 6.37 9.25
C ASP A 54 2.89 5.86 9.09
N TYR A 55 2.58 5.38 7.90
CA TYR A 55 1.27 4.87 7.51
C TYR A 55 1.40 3.56 6.77
N PHE A 56 0.34 2.77 6.82
CA PHE A 56 0.18 1.63 5.94
C PHE A 56 -1.26 1.49 5.43
N LEU A 57 -1.37 0.98 4.21
CA LEU A 57 -2.64 0.55 3.63
C LEU A 57 -2.77 -0.95 3.85
N LYS A 58 -3.88 -1.38 4.45
CA LYS A 58 -4.17 -2.79 4.68
C LYS A 58 -5.31 -3.24 3.78
N SER A 59 -5.11 -4.33 3.06
CA SER A 59 -6.15 -5.06 2.33
C SER A 59 -6.53 -6.33 3.08
N THR A 60 -7.55 -7.04 2.59
CA THR A 60 -7.89 -8.40 3.06
C THR A 60 -6.76 -9.41 2.84
N LYS A 61 -5.84 -9.15 1.90
CA LYS A 61 -4.69 -10.01 1.59
C LYS A 61 -3.45 -9.70 2.42
N GLY A 62 -3.45 -8.60 3.18
CA GLY A 62 -2.32 -8.18 4.01
C GLY A 62 -1.96 -6.71 3.82
N THR A 63 -0.75 -6.33 4.22
CA THR A 63 -0.28 -4.94 4.08
C THR A 63 0.02 -4.63 2.63
N PHE A 64 -0.80 -3.76 2.05
CA PHE A 64 -0.70 -3.36 0.66
C PHE A 64 0.48 -2.44 0.39
N ALA A 65 0.65 -1.41 1.22
CA ALA A 65 1.74 -0.46 1.11
C ALA A 65 2.11 0.07 2.49
N TYR A 66 3.37 0.44 2.68
CA TYR A 66 3.86 1.18 3.85
C TYR A 66 4.61 2.42 3.37
N PHE A 67 4.35 3.55 4.01
CA PHE A 67 4.92 4.83 3.60
C PHE A 67 5.04 5.81 4.76
N ASN A 68 6.00 6.72 4.62
CA ASN A 68 6.19 7.85 5.54
C ASN A 68 5.71 9.14 4.86
N LEU A 69 4.95 9.94 5.61
CA LEU A 69 4.58 11.31 5.26
C LEU A 69 5.47 12.28 6.04
N ASN A 70 6.07 13.21 5.31
CA ASN A 70 6.86 14.31 5.87
C ASN A 70 6.56 15.57 5.04
N GLY A 71 5.57 16.34 5.49
CA GLY A 71 4.95 17.42 4.73
C GLY A 71 4.38 16.91 3.40
N SER A 72 4.83 17.48 2.29
CA SER A 72 4.41 17.08 0.94
C SER A 72 5.17 15.87 0.38
N ARG A 73 6.15 15.35 1.11
CA ARG A 73 6.99 14.22 0.67
C ARG A 73 6.37 12.91 1.13
N VAL A 74 6.27 11.98 0.19
CA VAL A 74 5.83 10.60 0.43
C VAL A 74 7.00 9.67 0.15
N LYS A 75 7.42 8.91 1.14
CA LYS A 75 8.47 7.88 0.99
C LYS A 75 7.85 6.50 1.09
N LEU A 76 7.78 5.79 -0.03
CA LEU A 76 7.33 4.39 -0.07
C LEU A 76 8.45 3.45 0.39
N PHE A 77 8.08 2.43 1.16
CA PHE A 77 9.00 1.36 1.55
C PHE A 77 8.74 0.12 0.70
N LYS A 78 9.82 -0.54 0.28
CA LYS A 78 9.72 -1.78 -0.52
C LYS A 78 9.40 -3.00 0.32
N LYS A 79 10.08 -3.11 1.46
CA LYS A 79 10.09 -4.29 2.32
C LYS A 79 9.59 -3.97 3.72
N SER A 80 8.90 -4.95 4.30
CA SER A 80 8.61 -5.00 5.72
C SER A 80 9.87 -5.28 6.55
N LYS A 81 9.79 -5.11 7.88
CA LYS A 81 10.87 -5.47 8.81
C LYS A 81 11.30 -6.94 8.71
N MET A 82 10.41 -7.82 8.24
CA MET A 82 10.68 -9.24 8.01
C MET A 82 11.24 -9.55 6.60
N GLY A 83 11.58 -8.52 5.81
CA GLY A 83 12.16 -8.67 4.48
C GLY A 83 11.17 -9.01 3.36
N LYS A 84 9.87 -9.15 3.66
CA LYS A 84 8.82 -9.38 2.65
C LYS A 84 8.45 -8.09 1.93
N ASP A 85 8.35 -8.14 0.60
CA ASP A 85 7.91 -7.02 -0.23
C ASP A 85 6.42 -6.70 0.03
N TYR A 86 6.05 -5.42 -0.01
CA TYR A 86 4.65 -5.01 0.09
C TYR A 86 3.90 -5.27 -1.22
N ILE A 87 2.61 -5.58 -1.13
CA ILE A 87 1.79 -6.04 -2.26
C ILE A 87 1.76 -5.01 -3.41
N CYS A 88 1.82 -3.70 -3.12
CA CYS A 88 1.78 -2.66 -4.16
C CYS A 88 2.92 -2.79 -5.19
N TRP A 89 4.06 -3.35 -4.81
CA TRP A 89 5.21 -3.53 -5.69
C TRP A 89 5.00 -4.58 -6.77
N GLU A 90 4.08 -5.52 -6.56
CA GLU A 90 3.67 -6.48 -7.60
C GLU A 90 2.93 -5.80 -8.76
N TYR A 91 2.37 -4.61 -8.52
CA TYR A 91 1.63 -3.83 -9.52
C TYR A 91 2.50 -2.80 -10.23
N PHE A 92 3.65 -2.44 -9.64
CA PHE A 92 4.59 -1.49 -10.23
C PHE A 92 5.50 -2.21 -11.22
N GLY A 93 5.01 -2.39 -12.44
CA GLY A 93 5.78 -2.99 -13.54
C GLY A 93 5.22 -2.60 -14.90
N PRO A 94 6.00 -2.79 -15.97
CA PRO A 94 5.45 -2.72 -17.32
C PRO A 94 4.30 -3.73 -17.41
N ILE A 95 3.23 -3.34 -18.10
CA ILE A 95 1.92 -4.01 -18.19
C ILE A 95 2.00 -5.51 -18.59
N GLY A 96 3.18 -6.02 -18.98
CA GLY A 96 3.45 -7.43 -19.33
C GLY A 96 4.07 -8.33 -18.25
N SER A 97 4.42 -7.84 -17.05
CA SER A 97 5.06 -8.70 -16.01
C SER A 97 4.07 -9.37 -15.05
N ILE A 98 2.77 -9.10 -15.17
CA ILE A 98 1.70 -9.81 -14.43
C ILE A 98 1.43 -11.15 -15.14
N ALA A 99 2.48 -11.93 -15.35
CA ALA A 99 2.40 -13.30 -15.81
C ALA A 99 3.22 -14.16 -14.83
N LYS A 100 2.50 -14.97 -14.05
CA LYS A 100 2.96 -16.14 -13.30
C LYS A 100 3.84 -15.90 -12.06
N LYS A 101 3.21 -16.03 -10.89
CA LYS A 101 3.41 -17.20 -10.00
C LYS A 101 2.34 -17.27 -8.91
N VAL A 102 1.11 -17.62 -9.28
CA VAL A 102 0.20 -18.27 -8.32
C VAL A 102 0.50 -19.76 -8.43
N SER A 103 1.47 -20.24 -7.66
CA SER A 103 1.65 -21.68 -7.48
C SER A 103 0.42 -22.20 -6.75
N ASN A 104 -0.44 -22.91 -7.49
CA ASN A 104 -1.48 -23.77 -6.94
C ASN A 104 -0.82 -24.71 -5.92
N VAL A 105 -1.07 -24.48 -4.63
CA VAL A 105 -0.83 -25.48 -3.60
C VAL A 105 -1.90 -26.55 -3.80
N ARG A 106 -1.58 -27.58 -4.59
CA ARG A 106 -2.34 -28.83 -4.58
C ARG A 106 -2.18 -29.43 -3.18
N ARG A 107 -3.25 -29.38 -2.40
CA ARG A 107 -3.43 -30.28 -1.26
C ARG A 107 -3.59 -31.69 -1.86
N LYS A 108 -2.65 -32.58 -1.54
CA LYS A 108 -2.86 -34.03 -1.54
C LYS A 108 -3.31 -34.42 -0.15
#